data_AF-A0A372H0L7-F1
#
_entry.id   AF-A0A372H0L7-F1
#
_cell.length_a   1.000
_cell.length_b   1.000
_cell.length_c   1.000
_cell.angle_alpha   90.00
_cell.angle_beta   90.00
_cell.angle_gamma   90.00
#
_symmetry.space_group_name_H-M   'P 1'
#
loop_
_entity.id
_entity.type
_entity.pdbx_description
1 polymer ?
#
loop_
_entity_poly.entity_id
_entity_poly.type
_entity_poly.pdbx_seq_one_letter_code
_entity_poly.pdbx_strand_id
1 'polypeptide(L)'
;MKIITWNCNMAFRKKAEFILTEQLDILIVPECESPDKLIFKNEVTKPSDLFWYGKNLNKGIGVFSYSDFKIELLSIHNPDFRYVLPLSVSNHKINFTIFAIWAQKPEKHDCYTEQVWNAVHFYNELLDNDNIILIGDFNSSSIWDKPNRVYNHSNLVDFLKNKNIRSTYHTFNNEEQGEETAPTLFMHKKLERPYHIDFCFASNDLIDKMEYVEIGNYESWIKHSDHKPLTVKFEL
;
A
#
# COMPACT_ATOMS: atom_id res chain seq x y z
N MET A 1 -11.86 2.61 10.98
CA MET A 1 -10.78 3.23 10.18
C MET A 1 -10.89 2.88 8.69
N LYS A 2 -10.91 3.88 7.78
CA LYS A 2 -10.84 3.71 6.32
C LYS A 2 -9.42 4.02 5.85
N ILE A 3 -8.71 3.02 5.33
CA ILE A 3 -7.36 3.14 4.80
C ILE A 3 -7.37 2.91 3.29
N ILE A 4 -6.63 3.73 2.55
CA ILE A 4 -6.54 3.65 1.09
C ILE A 4 -5.09 3.63 0.66
N THR A 5 -4.75 2.81 -0.35
CA THR A 5 -3.53 2.97 -1.13
C THR A 5 -3.86 3.33 -2.57
N TRP A 6 -3.10 4.27 -3.13
CA TRP A 6 -3.21 4.63 -4.54
C TRP A 6 -1.88 5.12 -5.10
N ASN A 7 -1.24 4.34 -5.96
CA ASN A 7 -0.10 4.82 -6.72
C ASN A 7 -0.59 5.96 -7.65
N CYS A 8 -0.20 7.18 -7.32
CA CYS A 8 -0.76 8.34 -7.99
C CYS A 8 -0.08 8.64 -9.33
N ASN A 9 0.98 7.92 -9.70
CA ASN A 9 1.81 8.19 -10.88
C ASN A 9 2.21 9.68 -10.95
N MET A 10 2.91 10.13 -9.90
CA MET A 10 3.40 11.50 -9.70
C MET A 10 2.29 12.58 -9.69
N ALA A 11 2.70 13.84 -9.53
CA ALA A 11 1.82 15.01 -9.60
C ALA A 11 0.62 14.98 -8.63
N PHE A 12 0.76 14.35 -7.45
CA PHE A 12 -0.32 14.12 -6.49
C PHE A 12 -1.08 15.41 -6.12
N ARG A 13 -0.40 16.55 -6.06
CA ARG A 13 -1.01 17.87 -5.80
C ARG A 13 -2.17 18.24 -6.75
N LYS A 14 -2.20 17.66 -7.95
CA LYS A 14 -3.24 17.87 -8.98
C LYS A 14 -4.36 16.84 -8.92
N LYS A 15 -4.25 15.85 -8.03
CA LYS A 15 -5.06 14.63 -8.01
C LYS A 15 -5.67 14.34 -6.63
N ALA A 16 -5.16 14.96 -5.57
CA ALA A 16 -5.61 14.74 -4.20
C ALA A 16 -7.11 14.99 -4.03
N GLU A 17 -7.67 16.02 -4.68
CA GLU A 17 -9.11 16.33 -4.56
C GLU A 17 -10.01 15.14 -4.87
N PHE A 18 -9.63 14.26 -5.80
CA PHE A 18 -10.44 13.11 -6.21
C PHE A 18 -10.42 11.98 -5.18
N ILE A 19 -9.28 11.75 -4.53
CA ILE A 19 -9.19 10.68 -3.53
C ILE A 19 -9.74 11.11 -2.17
N LEU A 20 -9.72 12.42 -1.88
CA LEU A 20 -10.26 12.91 -0.61
C LEU A 20 -11.79 12.95 -0.55
N THR A 21 -12.51 12.82 -1.67
CA THR A 21 -13.97 12.64 -1.64
C THR A 21 -14.39 11.34 -0.96
N GLU A 22 -13.47 10.38 -0.82
CA GLU A 22 -13.68 9.09 -0.16
C GLU A 22 -13.80 9.18 1.37
N GLN A 23 -13.55 10.34 1.99
CA GLN A 23 -13.60 10.53 3.46
C GLN A 23 -12.80 9.45 4.21
N LEU A 24 -11.53 9.31 3.84
CA LEU A 24 -10.59 8.34 4.39
C LEU A 24 -9.91 8.84 5.68
N ASP A 25 -9.40 7.92 6.49
CA ASP A 25 -8.61 8.22 7.70
C ASP A 25 -7.10 8.24 7.39
N ILE A 26 -6.61 7.27 6.62
CA ILE A 26 -5.18 7.12 6.28
C ILE A 26 -5.06 6.86 4.77
N LEU A 27 -4.15 7.56 4.11
CA LEU A 27 -3.84 7.41 2.69
C LEU A 27 -2.36 7.12 2.47
N ILE A 28 -2.06 6.03 1.75
CA ILE A 28 -0.72 5.64 1.31
C ILE A 28 -0.62 5.93 -0.18
N VAL A 29 0.37 6.71 -0.58
CA VAL A 29 0.53 7.21 -1.95
C VAL A 29 1.92 6.85 -2.48
N PRO A 30 2.08 5.68 -3.12
CA PRO A 30 3.24 5.41 -3.96
C PRO A 30 3.37 6.45 -5.08
N GLU A 31 4.61 6.70 -5.50
CA GLU A 31 4.97 7.71 -6.50
C GLU A 31 4.54 9.16 -6.16
N CYS A 32 4.35 9.48 -4.89
CA CYS A 32 3.96 10.82 -4.44
C CYS A 32 5.11 11.82 -4.55
N GLU A 33 4.80 13.07 -4.90
CA GLU A 33 5.77 14.17 -4.84
C GLU A 33 6.14 14.50 -3.39
N SER A 34 7.32 15.10 -3.19
CA SER A 34 7.75 15.61 -1.87
C SER A 34 6.74 16.63 -1.31
N PRO A 35 6.56 16.69 0.02
CA PRO A 35 5.75 17.70 0.69
C PRO A 35 6.04 19.14 0.23
N ASP A 36 7.30 19.45 -0.11
CA ASP A 36 7.72 20.77 -0.63
C ASP A 36 6.97 21.18 -1.90
N LYS A 37 6.44 20.20 -2.64
CA LYS A 37 5.68 20.41 -3.88
C LYS A 37 4.18 20.26 -3.69
N LEU A 38 3.70 19.80 -2.54
CA LEU A 38 2.29 19.55 -2.24
C LEU A 38 1.54 20.85 -1.92
N ILE A 39 1.57 21.77 -2.90
CA ILE A 39 0.74 22.97 -2.91
C ILE A 39 -0.56 22.59 -3.59
N PHE A 40 -1.54 22.19 -2.80
CA PHE A 40 -2.89 21.91 -3.28
C PHE A 40 -3.57 23.22 -3.73
N LYS A 41 -4.29 23.17 -4.84
CA LYS A 41 -5.21 24.24 -5.22
C LYS A 41 -6.41 24.22 -4.25
N ASN A 42 -7.16 25.33 -4.17
CA ASN A 42 -8.35 25.60 -3.34
C ASN A 42 -9.02 24.40 -2.64
N GLU A 43 -9.48 24.62 -1.40
CA GLU A 43 -10.46 23.80 -0.64
C GLU A 43 -10.10 22.32 -0.38
N VAL A 44 -8.96 21.82 -0.87
CA VAL A 44 -8.47 20.48 -0.52
C VAL A 44 -8.07 20.46 0.96
N THR A 45 -8.73 19.61 1.74
CA THR A 45 -8.42 19.37 3.15
C THR A 45 -6.95 19.01 3.29
N LYS A 46 -6.27 19.67 4.24
CA LYS A 46 -4.88 19.34 4.57
C LYS A 46 -4.86 18.11 5.49
N PRO A 47 -3.84 17.24 5.34
CA PRO A 47 -3.64 16.16 6.28
C PRO A 47 -3.37 16.71 7.68
N SER A 48 -3.82 16.00 8.71
CA SER A 48 -3.54 16.28 10.12
C SER A 48 -2.14 15.83 10.54
N ASP A 49 -1.60 14.85 9.82
CA ASP A 49 -0.21 14.41 9.91
C ASP A 49 0.28 13.83 8.59
N LEU A 50 1.59 13.90 8.35
CA LEU A 50 2.20 13.52 7.08
C LEU A 50 3.61 12.97 7.30
N PHE A 51 3.85 11.77 6.76
CA PHE A 51 5.17 11.22 6.57
C PHE A 51 5.47 11.05 5.09
N TRP A 52 6.68 11.40 4.65
CA TRP A 52 7.12 11.17 3.27
C TRP A 52 8.55 10.67 3.23
N TYR A 53 8.80 9.75 2.30
CA TYR A 53 10.13 9.22 2.05
C TYR A 53 10.43 9.16 0.56
N GLY A 54 11.59 9.67 0.16
CA GLY A 54 12.06 9.64 -1.22
C GLY A 54 13.31 10.51 -1.43
N LYS A 55 14.03 10.27 -2.53
CA LYS A 55 15.18 11.08 -2.94
C LYS A 55 14.85 12.07 -4.06
N ASN A 56 13.80 11.79 -4.83
CA ASN A 56 13.35 12.62 -5.94
C ASN A 56 12.16 13.46 -5.47
N LEU A 57 12.26 14.79 -5.56
CA LEU A 57 11.16 15.70 -5.16
C LEU A 57 9.87 15.45 -5.96
N ASN A 58 9.95 14.80 -7.13
CA ASN A 58 8.81 14.46 -7.96
C ASN A 58 8.21 13.08 -7.65
N LYS A 59 8.91 12.23 -6.88
CA LYS A 59 8.57 10.81 -6.75
C LYS A 59 9.17 10.17 -5.48
N GLY A 60 8.30 9.69 -4.61
CA GLY A 60 8.59 8.96 -3.37
C GLY A 60 7.35 8.21 -2.90
N ILE A 61 7.23 7.97 -1.60
CA ILE A 61 6.00 7.46 -0.99
C ILE A 61 5.55 8.44 0.10
N GLY A 62 4.28 8.84 0.04
CA GLY A 62 3.64 9.69 1.05
C GLY A 62 2.63 8.89 1.85
N VAL A 63 2.57 9.11 3.16
CA VAL A 63 1.57 8.57 4.07
C VAL A 63 0.91 9.74 4.79
N PHE A 64 -0.40 9.85 4.64
CA PHE A 64 -1.18 11.00 5.07
C PHE A 64 -2.24 10.53 6.06
N SER A 65 -2.34 11.21 7.20
CA SER A 65 -3.51 11.11 8.08
C SER A 65 -4.48 12.24 7.77
N TYR A 66 -5.76 11.92 7.72
CA TYR A 66 -6.87 12.88 7.61
C TYR A 66 -7.81 12.81 8.83
N SER A 67 -7.37 12.13 9.89
CA SER A 67 -8.07 12.00 11.18
C SER A 67 -7.12 12.32 12.33
N ASP A 68 -7.24 11.67 13.50
CA ASP A 68 -6.41 11.98 14.68
C ASP A 68 -5.15 11.10 14.79
N PHE A 69 -4.82 10.32 13.76
CA PHE A 69 -3.63 9.48 13.76
C PHE A 69 -2.33 10.29 13.59
N LYS A 70 -1.31 9.88 14.35
CA LYS A 70 0.08 10.31 14.19
C LYS A 70 0.90 9.24 13.52
N ILE A 71 1.83 9.66 12.67
CA ILE A 71 2.64 8.79 11.83
C ILE A 71 4.11 8.98 12.16
N GLU A 72 4.76 7.92 12.62
CA GLU A 72 6.17 7.95 13.00
C GLU A 72 6.92 6.79 12.35
N LEU A 73 8.11 7.06 11.80
CA LEU A 73 8.99 6.01 11.30
C LEU A 73 9.58 5.25 12.49
N LEU A 74 9.41 3.93 12.52
CA LEU A 74 9.97 3.10 13.58
C LEU A 74 11.51 3.11 13.52
N SER A 75 12.14 3.17 14.68
CA SER A 75 13.61 3.26 14.81
C SER A 75 14.36 2.05 14.24
N ILE A 76 13.69 0.89 14.13
CA ILE A 76 14.21 -0.32 13.50
C ILE A 76 14.33 -0.21 11.98
N HIS A 77 13.81 0.86 11.37
CA HIS A 77 13.86 1.07 9.93
C HIS A 77 15.27 0.87 9.36
N ASN A 78 15.37 -0.07 8.43
CA ASN A 78 16.58 -0.33 7.66
C ASN A 78 16.48 0.37 6.28
N PRO A 79 17.32 1.39 6.01
CA PRO A 79 17.28 2.15 4.76
C PRO A 79 17.62 1.33 3.51
N ASP A 80 18.23 0.15 3.66
CA ASP A 80 18.53 -0.76 2.55
C ASP A 80 17.23 -1.25 1.86
N PHE A 81 16.13 -1.32 2.60
CA PHE A 81 14.82 -1.67 2.06
C PHE A 81 14.06 -0.49 1.46
N ARG A 82 14.65 0.71 1.46
CA ARG A 82 14.18 1.94 0.78
C ARG A 82 12.70 2.28 1.02
N TYR A 83 11.81 1.67 0.25
CA TYR A 83 10.38 1.97 0.21
C TYR A 83 9.51 0.85 0.82
N VAL A 84 10.08 0.04 1.70
CA VAL A 84 9.33 -0.82 2.64
C VAL A 84 9.51 -0.22 4.02
N LEU A 85 8.58 0.65 4.40
CA LEU A 85 8.77 1.58 5.51
C LEU A 85 7.90 1.18 6.70
N PRO A 86 8.49 0.74 7.83
CA PRO A 86 7.74 0.41 9.03
C PRO A 86 7.35 1.68 9.79
N LEU A 87 6.05 1.98 9.85
CA LEU A 87 5.50 3.16 10.50
C LEU A 87 4.65 2.76 11.70
N SER A 88 4.83 3.44 12.83
CA SER A 88 3.81 3.48 13.87
C SER A 88 2.73 4.44 13.42
N VAL A 89 1.48 3.98 13.41
CA VAL A 89 0.33 4.85 13.15
C VAL A 89 -0.62 4.74 14.32
N SER A 90 -0.72 5.79 15.13
CA SER A 90 -1.40 5.71 16.43
C SER A 90 -2.23 6.94 16.73
N ASN A 91 -3.32 6.74 17.46
CA ASN A 91 -4.02 7.81 18.15
C ASN A 91 -4.17 7.44 19.65
N HIS A 92 -5.05 8.13 20.36
CA HIS A 92 -5.27 7.90 21.78
C HIS A 92 -5.95 6.56 22.12
N LYS A 93 -6.48 5.83 21.13
CA LYS A 93 -7.23 4.58 21.33
C LYS A 93 -6.46 3.34 20.84
N ILE A 94 -5.78 3.45 19.71
CA ILE A 94 -5.21 2.31 19.00
C ILE A 94 -3.88 2.69 18.35
N ASN A 95 -3.00 1.69 18.22
CA ASN A 95 -1.73 1.78 17.50
C ASN A 95 -1.65 0.65 16.48
N PHE A 96 -1.23 0.99 15.27
CA PHE A 96 -0.95 0.05 14.18
C PHE A 96 0.53 0.10 13.85
N THR A 97 1.06 -1.02 13.39
CA THR A 97 2.28 -1.00 12.60
C THR A 97 1.92 -1.13 11.13
N ILE A 98 2.16 -0.07 10.36
CA ILE A 98 1.89 -0.01 8.93
C ILE A 98 3.20 -0.07 8.17
N PHE A 99 3.39 -1.09 7.34
CA PHE A 99 4.42 -1.12 6.32
C PHE A 99 3.89 -0.46 5.05
N ALA A 100 4.29 0.79 4.81
CA ALA A 100 4.00 1.48 3.56
C ALA A 100 4.96 0.99 2.48
N ILE A 101 4.42 0.44 1.38
CA ILE A 101 5.19 -0.27 0.36
C ILE A 101 5.11 0.41 -1.01
N TRP A 102 6.27 0.65 -1.61
CA TRP A 102 6.40 0.87 -3.04
C TRP A 102 7.59 0.04 -3.54
N ALA A 103 7.30 -1.21 -3.93
CA ALA A 103 8.32 -2.15 -4.34
C ALA A 103 8.98 -1.68 -5.64
N GLN A 104 10.30 -1.68 -5.65
CA GLN A 104 11.12 -1.29 -6.77
C GLN A 104 12.01 -2.45 -7.20
N LYS A 105 12.35 -2.45 -8.49
CA LYS A 105 13.26 -3.44 -9.02
C LYS A 105 14.62 -3.31 -8.33
N PRO A 106 15.17 -4.39 -7.76
CA PRO A 106 16.53 -4.39 -7.23
C PRO A 106 17.56 -4.17 -8.35
N GLU A 107 18.75 -3.66 -8.02
CA GLU A 107 19.78 -3.34 -9.02
C GLU A 107 20.34 -4.59 -9.72
N LYS A 108 20.40 -5.72 -9.02
CA LYS A 108 21.06 -6.96 -9.48
C LYS A 108 20.09 -8.07 -9.90
N HIS A 109 18.79 -7.91 -9.70
CA HIS A 109 17.80 -8.96 -9.95
C HIS A 109 16.59 -8.42 -10.71
N ASP A 110 15.79 -9.33 -11.30
CA ASP A 110 14.64 -9.00 -12.13
C ASP A 110 13.30 -9.03 -11.39
N CYS A 111 13.31 -9.17 -10.05
CA CYS A 111 12.12 -9.41 -9.25
C CYS A 111 11.89 -8.31 -8.21
N TYR A 112 10.80 -7.56 -8.36
CA TYR A 112 10.41 -6.51 -7.41
C TYR A 112 10.12 -7.08 -6.02
N THR A 113 9.56 -8.29 -5.95
CA THR A 113 9.22 -8.98 -4.71
C THR A 113 10.41 -9.22 -3.79
N GLU A 114 11.63 -9.31 -4.31
CA GLU A 114 12.84 -9.53 -3.50
C GLU A 114 13.02 -8.46 -2.43
N GLN A 115 12.74 -7.19 -2.75
CA GLN A 115 12.86 -6.10 -1.79
C GLN A 115 11.90 -6.30 -0.62
N VAL A 116 10.64 -6.64 -0.91
CA VAL A 116 9.61 -6.88 0.10
C VAL A 116 9.93 -8.14 0.89
N TRP A 117 10.33 -9.22 0.22
CA TRP A 117 10.75 -10.49 0.82
C TRP A 117 11.86 -10.28 1.85
N ASN A 118 12.95 -9.60 1.47
CA ASN A 118 14.07 -9.35 2.37
C ASN A 118 13.64 -8.46 3.55
N ALA A 119 12.79 -7.46 3.30
CA ALA A 119 12.28 -6.59 4.36
C ALA A 119 11.43 -7.34 5.38
N VAL A 120 10.47 -8.17 4.94
CA VAL A 120 9.60 -8.92 5.89
C VAL A 120 10.38 -9.96 6.70
N HIS A 121 11.48 -10.50 6.16
CA HIS A 121 12.37 -11.39 6.92
C HIS A 121 13.22 -10.61 7.94
N PHE A 122 13.66 -9.40 7.60
CA PHE A 122 14.37 -8.55 8.55
C PHE A 122 13.46 -8.06 9.68
N TYR A 123 12.23 -7.65 9.37
CA TYR A 123 11.23 -7.20 10.35
C TYR A 123 10.40 -8.35 10.93
N ASN A 124 10.90 -9.58 10.88
CA ASN A 124 10.15 -10.80 11.22
C ASN A 124 9.46 -10.75 12.59
N GLU A 125 10.14 -10.22 13.61
CA GLU A 125 9.59 -10.10 14.98
C GLU A 125 8.48 -9.04 15.07
N LEU A 126 8.56 -7.97 14.27
CA LEU A 126 7.55 -6.92 14.25
C LEU A 126 6.22 -7.45 13.66
N LEU A 127 6.31 -8.40 12.73
CA LEU A 127 5.17 -9.07 12.09
C LEU A 127 4.47 -10.09 13.00
N ASP A 128 5.02 -10.41 14.17
CA ASP A 128 4.38 -11.30 15.16
C ASP A 128 3.41 -10.55 16.09
N ASN A 129 3.32 -9.22 15.99
CA ASN A 129 2.39 -8.42 16.78
C ASN A 129 0.99 -8.38 16.14
N ASP A 130 0.02 -7.87 16.91
CA ASP A 130 -1.32 -7.52 16.42
C ASP A 130 -1.32 -6.16 15.70
N ASN A 131 -2.44 -5.82 15.05
CA ASN A 131 -2.63 -4.54 14.34
C ASN A 131 -1.57 -4.25 13.26
N ILE A 132 -1.15 -5.27 12.52
CA ILE A 132 -0.18 -5.16 11.44
C ILE A 132 -0.90 -4.93 10.11
N ILE A 133 -0.44 -3.95 9.33
CA ILE A 133 -0.90 -3.71 7.96
C ILE A 133 0.32 -3.59 7.04
N LEU A 134 0.35 -4.31 5.92
CA LEU A 134 1.28 -4.08 4.82
C LEU A 134 0.49 -3.60 3.62
N ILE A 135 0.71 -2.38 3.16
CA ILE A 135 -0.14 -1.76 2.16
C ILE A 135 0.65 -0.90 1.18
N GLY A 136 0.32 -1.01 -0.11
CA GLY A 136 1.03 -0.26 -1.14
C GLY A 136 1.03 -0.90 -2.52
N ASP A 137 1.96 -0.46 -3.35
CA ASP A 137 2.26 -1.03 -4.67
C ASP A 137 3.37 -2.07 -4.53
N PHE A 138 3.03 -3.35 -4.70
CA PHE A 138 3.96 -4.46 -4.54
C PHE A 138 4.68 -4.81 -5.84
N ASN A 139 4.30 -4.24 -6.98
CA ASN A 139 4.84 -4.57 -8.31
C ASN A 139 5.04 -6.08 -8.55
N SER A 140 4.13 -6.89 -8.01
CA SER A 140 4.21 -8.35 -8.07
C SER A 140 2.82 -8.96 -8.02
N SER A 141 2.69 -10.19 -8.50
CA SER A 141 1.45 -10.97 -8.49
C SER A 141 1.82 -12.45 -8.73
N SER A 142 1.01 -13.36 -8.20
CA SER A 142 1.19 -14.81 -8.36
C SER A 142 1.21 -15.25 -9.83
N ILE A 143 0.53 -14.52 -10.73
CA ILE A 143 0.54 -14.83 -12.18
C ILE A 143 1.93 -14.73 -12.81
N TRP A 144 2.88 -14.06 -12.15
CA TRP A 144 4.26 -13.89 -12.62
C TRP A 144 5.27 -14.76 -11.88
N ASP A 145 4.80 -15.66 -11.02
CA ASP A 145 5.69 -16.54 -10.28
C ASP A 145 6.47 -17.45 -11.22
N LYS A 146 7.77 -17.57 -10.95
CA LYS A 146 8.68 -18.44 -11.69
C LYS A 146 9.00 -19.67 -10.85
N PRO A 147 9.07 -20.87 -11.46
CA PRO A 147 9.49 -22.07 -10.75
C PRO A 147 10.90 -21.88 -10.16
N ASN A 148 11.12 -22.42 -8.96
CA ASN A 148 12.38 -22.36 -8.20
C ASN A 148 12.82 -20.97 -7.70
N ARG A 149 12.00 -19.92 -7.86
CA ARG A 149 12.27 -18.60 -7.28
C ARG A 149 11.73 -18.52 -5.86
N VAL A 150 12.61 -18.41 -4.87
CA VAL A 150 12.22 -18.33 -3.45
C VAL A 150 11.48 -17.03 -3.14
N TYR A 151 11.95 -15.89 -3.64
CA TYR A 151 11.35 -14.58 -3.38
C TYR A 151 10.27 -14.22 -4.42
N ASN A 152 9.34 -15.13 -4.69
CA ASN A 152 8.20 -14.89 -5.57
C ASN A 152 6.97 -14.39 -4.76
N HIS A 153 5.88 -14.03 -5.44
CA HIS A 153 4.72 -13.45 -4.75
C HIS A 153 4.00 -14.49 -3.89
N SER A 154 3.75 -15.70 -4.41
CA SER A 154 3.07 -16.75 -3.62
C SER A 154 3.81 -17.09 -2.33
N ASN A 155 5.14 -17.20 -2.36
CA ASN A 155 5.91 -17.48 -1.15
C ASN A 155 5.84 -16.32 -0.16
N LEU A 156 5.84 -15.05 -0.62
CA LEU A 156 5.63 -13.90 0.25
C LEU A 156 4.26 -13.99 0.94
N VAL A 157 3.21 -14.33 0.20
CA VAL A 157 1.87 -14.52 0.75
C VAL A 157 1.85 -15.66 1.77
N ASP A 158 2.48 -16.79 1.48
CA ASP A 158 2.57 -17.92 2.42
C ASP A 158 3.35 -17.57 3.69
N PHE A 159 4.44 -16.81 3.56
CA PHE A 159 5.20 -16.30 4.70
C PHE A 159 4.32 -15.41 5.59
N LEU A 160 3.60 -14.45 5.00
CA LEU A 160 2.68 -13.58 5.74
C LEU A 160 1.53 -14.37 6.38
N LYS A 161 1.00 -15.37 5.67
CA LYS A 161 -0.06 -16.26 6.19
C LYS A 161 0.40 -17.01 7.44
N ASN A 162 1.65 -17.49 7.46
CA ASN A 162 2.24 -18.13 8.65
C ASN A 162 2.43 -17.15 9.82
N LYS A 163 2.47 -15.84 9.54
CA LYS A 163 2.45 -14.75 10.51
C LYS A 163 1.05 -14.28 10.89
N ASN A 164 0.00 -15.03 10.52
CA ASN A 164 -1.39 -14.62 10.73
C ASN A 164 -1.74 -13.29 10.05
N ILE A 165 -1.08 -12.97 8.94
CA ILE A 165 -1.33 -11.80 8.12
C ILE A 165 -1.86 -12.25 6.77
N ARG A 166 -3.01 -11.71 6.35
CA ARG A 166 -3.72 -12.16 5.14
C ARG A 166 -4.07 -11.00 4.23
N SER A 167 -4.19 -11.27 2.94
CA SER A 167 -4.65 -10.26 1.97
C SER A 167 -6.11 -9.92 2.26
N THR A 168 -6.39 -8.63 2.43
CA THR A 168 -7.75 -8.14 2.70
C THR A 168 -8.67 -8.42 1.52
N TYR A 169 -8.22 -8.13 0.29
CA TYR A 169 -8.98 -8.33 -0.94
C TYR A 169 -9.40 -9.80 -1.14
N HIS A 170 -8.46 -10.72 -1.02
CA HIS A 170 -8.72 -12.15 -1.22
C HIS A 170 -9.64 -12.71 -0.14
N THR A 171 -9.44 -12.28 1.11
CA THR A 171 -10.28 -12.70 2.22
C THR A 171 -11.71 -12.19 2.07
N PHE A 172 -11.89 -10.92 1.65
CA PHE A 172 -13.20 -10.30 1.49
C PHE A 172 -14.00 -10.87 0.31
N ASN A 173 -13.35 -11.05 -0.84
CA ASN A 173 -14.02 -11.53 -2.06
C ASN A 173 -14.04 -13.06 -2.18
N ASN A 174 -13.38 -13.78 -1.25
CA ASN A 174 -13.18 -15.22 -1.32
C ASN A 174 -12.58 -15.66 -2.67
N GLU A 175 -11.53 -14.95 -3.09
CA GLU A 175 -10.77 -15.20 -4.32
C GLU A 175 -9.41 -15.82 -3.99
N GLU A 176 -8.87 -16.62 -4.91
CA GLU A 176 -7.54 -17.19 -4.81
C GLU A 176 -6.48 -16.22 -5.36
N GLN A 177 -5.26 -16.30 -4.83
CA GLN A 177 -4.13 -15.49 -5.29
C GLN A 177 -3.83 -15.76 -6.77
N GLY A 178 -3.76 -14.70 -7.59
CA GLY A 178 -3.57 -14.82 -9.04
C GLY A 178 -4.84 -15.05 -9.86
N GLU A 179 -5.99 -15.20 -9.21
CA GLU A 179 -7.32 -15.31 -9.83
C GLU A 179 -8.15 -14.02 -9.60
N GLU A 180 -7.48 -12.89 -9.33
CA GLU A 180 -8.15 -11.65 -8.95
C GLU A 180 -9.02 -11.11 -10.10
N THR A 181 -10.31 -10.94 -9.85
CA THR A 181 -11.24 -10.43 -10.88
C THR A 181 -11.19 -8.91 -11.02
N ALA A 182 -10.76 -8.19 -9.98
CA ALA A 182 -10.64 -6.74 -9.97
C ALA A 182 -9.17 -6.30 -10.03
N PRO A 183 -8.67 -5.79 -11.17
CA PRO A 183 -7.31 -5.28 -11.29
C PRO A 183 -7.14 -3.94 -10.59
N THR A 184 -5.94 -3.64 -10.10
CA THR A 184 -5.56 -2.34 -9.52
C THR A 184 -4.75 -1.48 -10.48
N LEU A 185 -4.08 -2.08 -11.47
CA LEU A 185 -3.29 -1.43 -12.52
C LEU A 185 -3.86 -1.75 -13.90
N PHE A 186 -3.87 -0.74 -14.78
CA PHE A 186 -4.03 -0.90 -16.22
C PHE A 186 -2.79 -0.34 -16.91
N MET A 187 -1.84 -1.21 -17.25
CA MET A 187 -0.51 -0.80 -17.70
C MET A 187 -0.58 0.13 -18.92
N HIS A 188 0.04 1.31 -18.83
CA HIS A 188 -0.04 2.37 -19.85
C HIS A 188 -1.48 2.86 -20.14
N LYS A 189 -2.37 2.73 -19.16
CA LYS A 189 -3.79 3.09 -19.25
C LYS A 189 -4.58 2.29 -20.27
N LYS A 190 -4.16 1.05 -20.53
CA LYS A 190 -4.73 0.16 -21.54
C LYS A 190 -5.65 -0.86 -20.89
N LEU A 191 -6.91 -0.90 -21.32
CA LEU A 191 -7.93 -1.81 -20.77
C LEU A 191 -7.53 -3.28 -20.96
N GLU A 192 -6.80 -3.60 -22.03
CA GLU A 192 -6.31 -4.95 -22.34
C GLU A 192 -5.07 -5.38 -21.55
N ARG A 193 -4.57 -4.54 -20.63
CA ARG A 193 -3.41 -4.85 -19.78
C ARG A 193 -3.71 -4.69 -18.28
N PRO A 194 -4.73 -5.40 -17.75
CA PRO A 194 -5.10 -5.35 -16.35
C PRO A 194 -4.15 -6.19 -15.48
N TYR A 195 -3.81 -5.71 -14.29
CA TYR A 195 -3.05 -6.44 -13.27
C TYR A 195 -3.52 -6.07 -11.86
N HIS A 196 -3.46 -7.01 -10.93
CA HIS A 196 -3.65 -6.75 -9.50
C HIS A 196 -2.28 -6.76 -8.81
N ILE A 197 -1.76 -5.57 -8.48
CA ILE A 197 -0.40 -5.42 -7.93
C ILE A 197 -0.33 -4.47 -6.72
N ASP A 198 -1.41 -3.75 -6.44
CA ASP A 198 -1.55 -2.94 -5.24
C ASP A 198 -2.31 -3.78 -4.21
N PHE A 199 -1.71 -4.03 -3.05
CA PHE A 199 -2.30 -4.90 -2.04
C PHE A 199 -2.41 -4.21 -0.69
N CYS A 200 -3.33 -4.72 0.11
CA CYS A 200 -3.39 -4.52 1.55
C CYS A 200 -3.41 -5.91 2.20
N PHE A 201 -2.43 -6.18 3.04
CA PHE A 201 -2.40 -7.34 3.93
C PHE A 201 -2.59 -6.85 5.36
N ALA A 202 -3.37 -7.57 6.15
CA ALA A 202 -3.64 -7.21 7.54
C ALA A 202 -3.54 -8.44 8.46
N SER A 203 -3.14 -8.22 9.71
CA SER A 203 -3.18 -9.26 10.75
C SER A 203 -4.62 -9.72 11.02
N ASN A 204 -4.78 -10.96 11.49
CA ASN A 204 -6.11 -11.58 11.63
C ASN A 204 -7.07 -10.79 12.53
N ASP A 205 -6.57 -10.17 13.60
CA ASP A 205 -7.36 -9.34 14.50
C ASP A 205 -7.97 -8.10 13.81
N LEU A 206 -7.35 -7.63 12.72
CA LEU A 206 -7.91 -6.61 11.84
C LEU A 206 -8.82 -7.20 10.76
N ILE A 207 -8.44 -8.34 10.18
CA ILE A 207 -9.27 -9.06 9.20
C ILE A 207 -10.65 -9.37 9.79
N ASP A 208 -10.72 -9.79 11.06
CA ASP A 208 -11.97 -10.10 11.77
C ASP A 208 -12.88 -8.87 11.95
N LYS A 209 -12.32 -7.66 11.84
CA LYS A 209 -13.03 -6.38 11.95
C LYS A 209 -13.18 -5.68 10.59
N MET A 210 -12.86 -6.36 9.49
CA MET A 210 -12.93 -5.79 8.16
C MET A 210 -14.40 -5.68 7.71
N GLU A 211 -14.86 -4.46 7.45
CA GLU A 211 -16.22 -4.19 6.97
C GLU A 211 -16.31 -4.38 5.45
N TYR A 212 -15.38 -3.79 4.69
CA TYR A 212 -15.35 -3.91 3.23
C TYR A 212 -13.96 -3.67 2.63
N VAL A 213 -13.78 -4.22 1.42
CA VAL A 213 -12.67 -3.93 0.52
C VAL A 213 -13.22 -3.52 -0.84
N GLU A 214 -12.70 -2.44 -1.40
CA GLU A 214 -13.14 -1.91 -2.69
C GLU A 214 -11.95 -1.48 -3.54
N ILE A 215 -12.03 -1.76 -4.85
CA ILE A 215 -11.11 -1.20 -5.85
C ILE A 215 -11.88 -0.22 -6.71
N GLY A 216 -11.32 0.97 -6.91
CA GLY A 216 -11.94 1.98 -7.75
C GLY A 216 -12.29 1.47 -9.17
N ASN A 217 -13.34 2.02 -9.77
CA ASN A 217 -13.72 1.68 -11.15
C ASN A 217 -12.76 2.29 -12.19
N TYR A 218 -12.71 1.70 -13.39
CA TYR A 218 -11.76 2.11 -14.42
C TYR A 218 -11.99 3.54 -14.91
N GLU A 219 -13.23 3.87 -15.26
CA GLU A 219 -13.64 5.11 -15.91
C GLU A 219 -13.33 6.34 -15.04
N SER A 220 -13.47 6.19 -13.72
CA SER A 220 -13.21 7.28 -12.76
C SER A 220 -11.73 7.53 -12.56
N TRP A 221 -10.90 6.48 -12.53
CA TRP A 221 -9.53 6.58 -12.03
C TRP A 221 -8.46 6.64 -13.13
N ILE A 222 -8.72 6.02 -14.29
CA ILE A 222 -7.72 5.88 -15.36
C ILE A 222 -7.20 7.22 -15.91
N LYS A 223 -8.06 8.25 -15.90
CA LYS A 223 -7.70 9.62 -16.30
C LYS A 223 -6.63 10.23 -15.38
N HIS A 224 -6.57 9.81 -14.11
CA HIS A 224 -5.68 10.37 -13.09
C HIS A 224 -4.39 9.56 -12.90
N SER A 225 -4.48 8.24 -12.93
CA SER A 225 -3.34 7.31 -12.83
C SER A 225 -3.63 6.05 -13.65
N ASP A 226 -2.61 5.31 -14.04
CA ASP A 226 -2.77 3.94 -14.54
C ASP A 226 -3.15 2.95 -13.42
N HIS A 227 -2.95 3.34 -12.15
CA HIS A 227 -3.47 2.63 -11.00
C HIS A 227 -4.80 3.18 -10.52
N LYS A 228 -5.58 2.31 -9.89
CA LYS A 228 -6.84 2.59 -9.21
C LYS A 228 -6.64 2.43 -7.70
N PRO A 229 -7.38 3.18 -6.86
CA PRO A 229 -7.25 3.06 -5.42
C PRO A 229 -7.78 1.71 -4.93
N LEU A 230 -7.08 1.13 -3.97
CA LEU A 230 -7.54 0.02 -3.14
C LEU A 230 -7.90 0.58 -1.76
N THR A 231 -9.16 0.39 -1.38
CA THR A 231 -9.76 0.89 -0.14
C THR A 231 -10.08 -0.29 0.77
N VAL A 232 -9.77 -0.16 2.06
CA VAL A 232 -10.18 -1.10 3.10
C VAL A 232 -10.80 -0.33 4.27
N LYS A 233 -11.93 -0.82 4.78
CA LYS A 233 -12.57 -0.30 5.99
C LYS A 233 -12.55 -1.35 7.10
N PHE A 234 -12.09 -0.92 8.27
CA PHE A 234 -12.12 -1.70 9.51
C PHE A 234 -13.04 -1.03 10.55
N GLU A 235 -13.79 -1.82 11.31
CA GLU A 235 -14.58 -1.41 12.47
C GLU A 235 -13.68 -1.37 13.72
N LEU A 236 -13.19 -0.18 14.08
CA LEU A 236 -12.20 0.04 15.15
C LEU A 236 -12.61 1.16 16.10
#